data_AF-A0A142EMZ3-F1
#
_entry.id   AF-A0A142EMZ3-F1
#
_cell.length_a   1.000
_cell.length_b   1.000
_cell.length_c   1.000
_cell.angle_alpha   90.00
_cell.angle_beta   90.00
_cell.angle_gamma   90.00
#
_symmetry.space_group_name_H-M   'P 1'
#
loop_
_entity.id
_entity.type
_entity.pdbx_description
1 polymer ?
#
loop_
_entity_poly.entity_id
_entity_poly.type
_entity_poly.pdbx_seq_one_letter_code
_entity_poly.pdbx_strand_id
1 'polypeptide(L)'
;MVFIFLHKPNTMNLQTKETQEAAYQLAGLIYGISLDGIVTKNEYDALKNWCSVHEGLCENETFQQLYSRVHPIIEDGKVNHEELEEMKLILREFVADIGSEKLDRPNLFFLHGIFEGILASGDINTYEVYRLNQWLEKNEHLRDHYSFQELFELVHRVLEDQKVDDEEAKLLKSFFADQLA
;
A
#
# COMPACT_ATOMS: atom_id res chain seq x y z
N MET A 1 20.49 -0.05 -48.46
CA MET A 1 19.21 -0.26 -47.76
C MET A 1 19.51 -0.25 -46.27
N VAL A 2 19.45 0.92 -45.64
CA VAL A 2 19.81 1.12 -44.23
C VAL A 2 18.50 1.20 -43.46
N PHE A 3 18.20 0.17 -42.67
CA PHE A 3 17.11 0.24 -41.68
C PHE A 3 17.62 1.08 -40.51
N ILE A 4 17.16 2.32 -40.44
CA ILE A 4 17.27 3.15 -39.25
C ILE A 4 16.28 2.56 -38.25
N PHE A 5 16.79 1.82 -37.26
CA PHE A 5 16.03 1.58 -36.03
C PHE A 5 15.92 2.93 -35.32
N LEU A 6 14.76 3.59 -35.49
CA LEU A 6 14.35 4.66 -34.60
C LEU A 6 14.24 4.04 -33.20
N HIS A 7 15.25 4.27 -32.37
CA HIS A 7 15.16 4.02 -30.93
C HIS A 7 13.99 4.86 -30.41
N LYS A 8 12.86 4.20 -30.14
CA LYS A 8 11.80 4.80 -29.31
C LYS A 8 12.45 5.13 -27.95
N PRO A 9 12.31 6.35 -27.44
CA PRO A 9 12.82 6.67 -26.12
C PRO A 9 12.10 5.83 -25.06
N ASN A 10 12.85 4.97 -24.36
CA ASN A 10 12.65 4.40 -23.03
C ASN A 10 11.22 4.28 -22.41
N THR A 11 10.18 3.93 -23.18
CA THR A 11 8.81 3.77 -22.67
C THR A 11 8.61 2.49 -21.86
N MET A 12 9.36 1.41 -22.16
CA MET A 12 9.28 0.15 -21.40
C MET A 12 9.72 0.32 -19.94
N ASN A 13 10.77 1.11 -19.68
CA ASN A 13 11.27 1.30 -18.30
C ASN A 13 10.27 2.11 -17.44
N LEU A 14 9.56 3.07 -18.05
CA LEU A 14 8.57 3.89 -17.36
C LEU A 14 7.31 3.10 -16.98
N GLN A 15 6.80 2.27 -17.91
CA GLN A 15 5.61 1.44 -17.66
C GLN A 15 5.87 0.37 -16.58
N THR A 16 7.07 -0.23 -16.54
CA THR A 16 7.47 -1.16 -15.48
C THR A 16 7.53 -0.45 -14.12
N LYS A 17 8.00 0.79 -14.08
CA LYS A 17 8.08 1.58 -12.85
C LYS A 17 6.69 1.92 -12.31
N GLU A 18 5.80 2.48 -13.12
CA GLU A 18 4.42 2.79 -12.71
C GLU A 18 3.67 1.53 -12.24
N THR A 19 3.90 0.39 -12.92
CA THR A 19 3.36 -0.92 -12.51
C THR A 19 3.86 -1.35 -11.13
N GLN A 20 5.16 -1.21 -10.86
CA GLN A 20 5.73 -1.51 -9.56
C GLN A 20 5.15 -0.59 -8.47
N GLU A 21 5.14 0.72 -8.70
CA GLU A 21 4.63 1.71 -7.75
C GLU A 21 3.17 1.43 -7.37
N ALA A 22 2.31 1.17 -8.36
CA ALA A 22 0.91 0.81 -8.14
C ALA A 22 0.78 -0.50 -7.34
N ALA A 23 1.57 -1.52 -7.67
CA ALA A 23 1.51 -2.80 -6.94
C ALA A 23 1.96 -2.70 -5.48
N TYR A 24 3.01 -1.91 -5.21
CA TYR A 24 3.42 -1.63 -3.83
C TYR A 24 2.35 -0.85 -3.07
N GLN A 25 1.72 0.15 -3.70
CA GLN A 25 0.62 0.88 -3.10
C GLN A 25 -0.58 -0.04 -2.80
N LEU A 26 -0.99 -0.90 -3.73
CA LEU A 26 -2.06 -1.87 -3.49
C LEU A 26 -1.70 -2.83 -2.35
N ALA A 27 -0.45 -3.29 -2.29
CA ALA A 27 0.02 -4.15 -1.21
C ALA A 27 -0.04 -3.45 0.14
N GLY A 28 0.32 -2.17 0.18
CA GLY A 28 0.19 -1.32 1.35
C GLY A 28 -1.27 -1.12 1.76
N LEU A 29 -2.15 -0.82 0.80
CA LEU A 29 -3.58 -0.62 1.02
C LEU A 29 -4.21 -1.86 1.65
N ILE A 30 -4.00 -3.03 1.05
CA ILE A 30 -4.49 -4.30 1.58
C ILE A 30 -3.89 -4.61 2.94
N TYR A 31 -2.62 -4.26 3.17
CA TYR A 31 -2.01 -4.39 4.49
C TYR A 31 -2.72 -3.51 5.52
N GLY A 32 -2.92 -2.22 5.21
CA GLY A 32 -3.57 -1.22 6.06
C GLY A 32 -4.98 -1.64 6.49
N ILE A 33 -5.85 -1.96 5.53
CA ILE A 33 -7.24 -2.40 5.82
C ILE A 33 -7.32 -3.77 6.52
N SER A 34 -6.20 -4.48 6.62
CA SER A 34 -6.12 -5.78 7.28
C SER A 34 -5.51 -5.72 8.68
N LEU A 35 -5.10 -4.53 9.14
CA LEU A 35 -4.36 -4.38 10.39
C LEU A 35 -5.19 -4.89 11.56
N ASP A 36 -6.48 -4.59 11.61
CA ASP A 36 -7.42 -5.05 12.64
C ASP A 36 -8.16 -6.36 12.33
N GLY A 37 -8.05 -6.82 11.09
CA GLY A 37 -8.67 -8.05 10.60
C GLY A 37 -10.15 -7.93 10.27
N ILE A 38 -10.74 -6.73 10.27
CA ILE A 38 -12.14 -6.48 9.92
C ILE A 38 -12.18 -5.44 8.80
N VAL A 39 -12.49 -5.88 7.58
CA VAL A 39 -12.69 -4.96 6.46
C VAL A 39 -14.07 -4.31 6.57
N THR A 40 -14.09 -3.02 6.88
CA THR A 40 -15.29 -2.19 6.89
C THR A 40 -15.76 -1.90 5.46
N LYS A 41 -16.99 -1.38 5.34
CA LYS A 41 -17.52 -0.98 4.03
C LYS A 41 -16.67 0.11 3.37
N ASN A 42 -16.17 1.08 4.13
CA ASN A 42 -15.38 2.18 3.58
C ASN A 42 -14.01 1.69 3.08
N GLU A 43 -13.38 0.76 3.79
CA GLU A 43 -12.13 0.12 3.35
C GLU A 43 -12.32 -0.75 2.11
N TYR A 44 -13.44 -1.48 2.05
CA TYR A 44 -13.84 -2.18 0.83
C TYR A 44 -14.05 -1.21 -0.33
N ASP A 45 -14.77 -0.10 -0.11
CA ASP A 45 -15.01 0.92 -1.13
C ASP A 45 -13.69 1.58 -1.60
N ALA A 46 -12.72 1.78 -0.69
CA ALA A 46 -11.38 2.26 -1.03
C ALA A 46 -10.60 1.27 -1.91
N LEU A 47 -10.63 -0.02 -1.56
CA LEU A 47 -10.01 -1.08 -2.35
C LEU A 47 -10.63 -1.18 -3.76
N LYS A 48 -11.97 -1.10 -3.83
CA LYS A 48 -12.70 -1.09 -5.10
C LYS A 48 -12.36 0.14 -5.94
N ASN A 49 -12.30 1.31 -5.32
CA ASN A 49 -11.92 2.55 -5.98
C ASN A 49 -10.48 2.46 -6.52
N TRP A 50 -9.55 1.89 -5.75
CA TRP A 50 -8.18 1.68 -6.20
C TRP A 50 -8.13 0.85 -7.48
N CYS A 51 -8.87 -0.27 -7.54
CA CYS A 51 -8.96 -1.09 -8.75
C CYS A 51 -9.52 -0.31 -9.94
N SER A 52 -10.59 0.47 -9.73
CA SER A 52 -11.18 1.26 -10.81
C SER A 52 -10.25 2.35 -11.35
N VAL A 53 -9.46 3.00 -10.48
CA VAL A 53 -8.50 4.04 -10.88
C VAL A 53 -7.34 3.45 -11.68
N HIS A 54 -6.89 2.26 -11.30
CA HIS A 54 -5.70 1.63 -11.88
C HIS A 54 -6.01 0.63 -13.01
N GLU A 55 -7.27 0.47 -13.41
CA GLU A 55 -7.66 -0.40 -14.53
C GLU A 55 -6.91 -0.06 -15.82
N GLY A 56 -6.59 1.22 -16.05
CA GLY A 56 -5.81 1.66 -17.20
C GLY A 56 -4.38 1.10 -17.26
N LEU A 57 -3.81 0.64 -16.13
CA LEU A 57 -2.50 -0.01 -16.10
C LEU A 57 -2.53 -1.45 -16.62
N CYS A 58 -3.72 -2.04 -16.86
CA CYS A 58 -3.87 -3.38 -17.42
C CYS A 58 -3.36 -3.53 -18.86
N GLU A 59 -2.98 -2.44 -19.54
CA GLU A 59 -2.20 -2.53 -20.78
C GLU A 59 -0.82 -3.17 -20.57
N ASN A 60 -0.28 -3.10 -19.35
CA ASN A 60 0.94 -3.80 -18.96
C ASN A 60 0.59 -5.25 -18.55
N GLU A 61 1.19 -6.23 -19.23
CA GLU A 61 0.91 -7.66 -18.98
C GLU A 61 1.22 -8.09 -17.54
N THR A 62 2.26 -7.53 -16.92
CA THR A 62 2.62 -7.82 -15.53
C THR A 62 1.55 -7.28 -14.58
N PHE A 63 1.15 -6.02 -14.73
CA PHE A 63 0.06 -5.44 -13.93
C PHE A 63 -1.27 -6.18 -14.14
N GLN A 64 -1.58 -6.53 -15.40
CA GLN A 64 -2.79 -7.26 -15.76
C GLN A 64 -2.89 -8.61 -15.03
N GLN A 65 -1.77 -9.31 -14.86
CA GLN A 65 -1.73 -10.56 -14.08
C GLN A 65 -2.12 -10.33 -12.62
N LEU A 66 -1.57 -9.30 -11.96
CA LEU A 66 -1.98 -8.92 -10.61
C LEU A 66 -3.47 -8.57 -10.55
N TYR A 67 -3.91 -7.67 -11.44
CA TYR A 67 -5.28 -7.18 -11.47
C TYR A 67 -6.28 -8.32 -11.66
N SER A 68 -6.01 -9.24 -12.59
CA SER A 68 -6.89 -10.39 -12.88
C SER A 68 -7.05 -11.37 -11.70
N ARG A 69 -6.08 -11.41 -10.78
CA ARG A 69 -6.12 -12.24 -9.57
C ARG A 69 -6.84 -11.54 -8.42
N VAL A 70 -6.65 -10.23 -8.29
CA VAL A 70 -7.22 -9.43 -7.18
C VAL A 70 -8.66 -8.99 -7.47
N HIS A 71 -8.97 -8.58 -8.70
CA HIS A 71 -10.28 -8.03 -9.06
C HIS A 71 -11.46 -8.98 -8.76
N PRO A 72 -11.40 -10.30 -9.05
CA PRO A 72 -12.50 -11.21 -8.76
C PRO A 72 -12.82 -11.33 -7.27
N ILE A 73 -11.81 -11.16 -6.40
CA ILE A 73 -11.96 -11.22 -4.93
C ILE A 73 -12.74 -9.99 -4.43
N ILE A 74 -12.67 -8.87 -5.15
CA ILE A 74 -13.30 -7.61 -4.75
C ILE A 74 -14.70 -7.47 -5.38
N GLU A 75 -14.98 -8.14 -6.50
CA GLU A 75 -16.19 -7.95 -7.29
C GLU A 75 -17.47 -8.41 -6.57
N ASP A 76 -17.37 -9.38 -5.66
CA ASP A 76 -18.51 -10.01 -4.98
C ASP A 76 -19.24 -9.11 -3.95
N GLY A 77 -18.62 -7.97 -3.60
CA GLY A 77 -19.19 -6.96 -2.71
C GLY A 77 -18.73 -7.02 -1.25
N LYS A 78 -17.92 -8.02 -0.84
CA LYS A 78 -17.42 -8.15 0.53
C LYS A 78 -16.12 -8.96 0.55
N VAL A 79 -15.12 -8.49 1.29
CA VAL A 79 -13.90 -9.28 1.51
C VAL A 79 -14.00 -9.97 2.88
N ASN A 80 -14.04 -11.29 2.88
CA ASN A 80 -13.95 -12.11 4.08
C ASN A 80 -12.48 -12.38 4.48
N HIS A 81 -12.25 -13.04 5.62
CA HIS A 81 -10.89 -13.30 6.11
C HIS A 81 -10.04 -14.18 5.18
N GLU A 82 -10.63 -15.22 4.57
CA GLU A 82 -9.93 -16.11 3.65
C GLU A 82 -9.52 -15.38 2.37
N GLU A 83 -10.44 -14.58 1.82
CA GLU A 83 -10.21 -13.71 0.66
C GLU A 83 -9.13 -12.65 0.92
N LEU A 84 -9.09 -12.10 2.14
CA LEU A 84 -8.05 -11.15 2.55
C LEU A 84 -6.67 -11.82 2.61
N GLU A 85 -6.58 -13.03 3.14
CA GLU A 85 -5.33 -13.79 3.15
C GLU A 85 -4.90 -14.25 1.76
N GLU A 86 -5.85 -14.60 0.88
CA GLU A 86 -5.59 -14.87 -0.53
C GLU A 86 -5.00 -13.65 -1.25
N MET A 87 -5.59 -12.46 -1.07
CA MET A 87 -5.04 -11.22 -1.63
C MET A 87 -3.63 -10.92 -1.12
N LYS A 88 -3.37 -11.10 0.18
CA LYS A 88 -2.01 -10.94 0.74
C LYS A 88 -1.01 -11.91 0.12
N LEU A 89 -1.42 -13.14 -0.19
CA LEU A 89 -0.58 -14.12 -0.87
C LEU A 89 -0.27 -13.69 -2.31
N ILE A 90 -1.29 -13.30 -3.07
CA ILE A 90 -1.17 -12.81 -4.46
C ILE A 90 -0.16 -11.66 -4.53
N LEU A 91 -0.28 -10.67 -3.64
CA LEU A 91 0.61 -9.51 -3.61
C LEU A 91 2.05 -9.87 -3.24
N ARG A 92 2.23 -10.78 -2.29
CA ARG A 92 3.57 -11.24 -1.88
C ARG A 92 4.29 -11.93 -3.03
N GLU A 93 3.61 -12.79 -3.76
CA GLU A 93 4.13 -13.45 -4.95
C GLU A 93 4.48 -12.41 -6.03
N PHE A 94 3.57 -11.47 -6.30
CA PHE A 94 3.78 -10.44 -7.30
C PHE A 94 4.98 -9.54 -7.00
N VAL A 95 5.11 -9.06 -5.77
CA VAL A 95 6.23 -8.22 -5.32
C VAL A 95 7.56 -8.98 -5.41
N ALA A 96 7.56 -10.30 -5.14
CA ALA A 96 8.73 -11.14 -5.31
C ALA A 96 9.14 -11.28 -6.79
N ASP A 97 8.15 -11.39 -7.69
CA ASP A 97 8.36 -11.59 -9.13
C ASP A 97 8.86 -10.34 -9.86
N ILE A 98 8.37 -9.15 -9.49
CA ILE A 98 8.75 -7.88 -10.18
C ILE A 98 10.11 -7.32 -9.76
N GLY A 99 10.75 -7.90 -8.74
CA GLY A 99 12.08 -7.53 -8.24
C GLY A 99 12.12 -6.17 -7.52
N SER A 100 12.70 -6.15 -6.31
CA SER A 100 12.95 -4.90 -5.57
C SER A 100 14.33 -4.33 -5.91
N GLU A 101 14.44 -3.51 -6.96
CA GLU A 101 15.66 -2.73 -7.14
C GLU A 101 15.68 -1.55 -6.14
N LYS A 102 16.70 -1.53 -5.26
CA LYS A 102 17.03 -0.49 -4.27
C LYS A 102 15.87 -0.09 -3.32
N LEU A 103 15.99 -0.56 -2.07
CA LEU A 103 14.94 -0.74 -1.06
C LEU A 103 14.25 0.52 -0.47
N ASP A 104 14.39 1.73 -0.99
CA ASP A 104 13.77 2.90 -0.33
C ASP A 104 12.44 3.31 -0.99
N ARG A 105 12.44 3.47 -2.32
CA ARG A 105 11.26 3.95 -3.06
C ARG A 105 10.08 2.96 -3.00
N PRO A 106 10.27 1.65 -3.23
CA PRO A 106 9.16 0.68 -3.10
C PRO A 106 8.49 0.70 -1.73
N ASN A 107 9.28 0.88 -0.67
CA ASN A 107 8.78 0.94 0.70
C ASN A 107 7.98 2.22 0.97
N LEU A 108 8.28 3.35 0.31
CA LEU A 108 7.46 4.57 0.39
C LEU A 108 6.07 4.35 -0.22
N PHE A 109 5.97 3.75 -1.41
CA PHE A 109 4.67 3.47 -2.03
C PHE A 109 3.86 2.46 -1.22
N PHE A 110 4.52 1.44 -0.67
CA PHE A 110 3.90 0.54 0.28
C PHE A 110 3.38 1.28 1.51
N LEU A 111 4.17 2.18 2.09
CA LEU A 111 3.76 2.98 3.24
C LEU A 111 2.57 3.90 2.91
N HIS A 112 2.55 4.53 1.73
CA HIS A 112 1.42 5.33 1.28
C HIS A 112 0.14 4.48 1.20
N GLY A 113 0.25 3.27 0.66
CA GLY A 113 -0.86 2.33 0.68
C GLY A 113 -1.35 2.03 2.11
N ILE A 114 -0.44 1.79 3.06
CA ILE A 114 -0.84 1.56 4.46
C ILE A 114 -1.63 2.75 5.01
N PHE A 115 -1.17 3.98 4.74
CA PHE A 115 -1.88 5.19 5.15
C PHE A 115 -3.26 5.30 4.52
N GLU A 116 -3.39 5.03 3.23
CA GLU A 116 -4.69 4.99 2.54
C GLU A 116 -5.63 3.97 3.19
N GLY A 117 -5.12 2.78 3.53
CA GLY A 117 -5.91 1.74 4.18
C GLY A 117 -6.40 2.15 5.56
N ILE A 118 -5.50 2.66 6.41
CA ILE A 118 -5.85 3.13 7.76
C ILE A 118 -6.83 4.32 7.69
N LEU A 119 -6.66 5.23 6.74
CA LEU A 119 -7.56 6.38 6.59
C LEU A 119 -8.93 5.97 6.03
N ALA A 120 -9.01 4.88 5.27
CA ALA A 120 -10.25 4.43 4.66
C ALA A 120 -11.31 4.01 5.69
N SER A 121 -10.93 3.44 6.84
CA SER A 121 -11.87 3.12 7.92
C SER A 121 -12.58 4.38 8.45
N GLY A 122 -11.91 5.53 8.36
CA GLY A 122 -12.37 6.82 8.85
C GLY A 122 -12.05 7.06 10.33
N ASP A 123 -11.71 6.01 11.09
CA ASP A 123 -11.33 6.06 12.51
C ASP A 123 -10.10 5.21 12.79
N ILE A 124 -9.06 5.85 13.33
CA ILE A 124 -7.81 5.19 13.69
C ILE A 124 -7.93 4.68 15.12
N ASN A 125 -7.74 3.38 15.32
CA ASN A 125 -7.80 2.74 16.62
C ASN A 125 -6.42 2.24 17.10
N THR A 126 -6.32 1.95 18.40
CA THR A 126 -5.07 1.51 19.04
C THR A 126 -4.47 0.25 18.40
N TYR A 127 -5.31 -0.68 17.94
CA TYR A 127 -4.83 -1.94 17.39
C TYR A 127 -4.16 -1.73 16.03
N GLU A 128 -4.72 -0.89 15.17
CA GLU A 128 -4.10 -0.50 13.89
C GLU A 128 -2.72 0.13 14.11
N VAL A 129 -2.62 1.08 15.04
CA VAL A 129 -1.36 1.77 15.34
C VAL A 129 -0.33 0.83 15.95
N TYR A 130 -0.74 -0.11 16.82
CA TYR A 130 0.15 -1.13 17.35
C TYR A 130 0.69 -2.05 16.24
N ARG A 131 -0.17 -2.47 15.30
CA ARG A 131 0.22 -3.32 14.18
C ARG A 131 1.10 -2.58 13.17
N LEU A 132 0.85 -1.29 12.94
CA LEU A 132 1.74 -0.41 12.19
C LEU A 132 3.10 -0.30 12.88
N ASN A 133 3.14 -0.11 14.21
CA ASN A 133 4.39 -0.07 14.96
C ASN A 133 5.18 -1.38 14.83
N GLN A 134 4.51 -2.54 14.91
CA GLN A 134 5.17 -3.83 14.67
C GLN A 134 5.77 -3.95 13.27
N TRP A 135 5.13 -3.38 12.26
CA TRP A 135 5.67 -3.32 10.91
C TRP A 135 6.90 -2.40 10.86
N LEU A 136 6.83 -1.23 11.48
CA LEU A 136 7.95 -0.28 11.56
C LEU A 136 9.17 -0.92 12.24
N GLU A 137 8.99 -1.58 13.38
CA GLU A 137 10.09 -2.25 14.10
C GLU A 137 10.73 -3.39 13.28
N LYS A 138 9.93 -4.14 12.50
CA LYS A 138 10.47 -5.15 11.56
C LYS A 138 11.25 -4.54 10.40
N ASN A 139 11.00 -3.27 10.10
CA ASN A 139 11.64 -2.52 9.03
C ASN A 139 12.49 -1.37 9.59
N GLU A 140 13.14 -1.58 10.74
CA GLU A 140 13.97 -0.55 11.41
C GLU A 140 15.04 0.09 10.49
N HIS A 141 15.51 -0.65 9.49
CA HIS A 141 16.45 -0.18 8.47
C HIS A 141 15.93 1.01 7.65
N LEU A 142 14.62 1.26 7.63
CA LEU A 142 14.00 2.40 6.95
C LEU A 142 14.06 3.69 7.78
N ARG A 143 14.39 3.61 9.07
CA ARG A 143 14.40 4.76 9.99
C ARG A 143 15.33 5.89 9.55
N ASP A 144 16.40 5.56 8.83
CA ASP A 144 17.38 6.54 8.33
C ASP A 144 16.85 7.40 7.16
N HIS A 145 15.69 7.04 6.59
CA HIS A 145 15.02 7.83 5.57
C HIS A 145 14.03 8.81 6.19
N TYR A 146 14.13 10.10 5.81
CA TYR A 146 13.40 11.21 6.43
C TYR A 146 11.90 10.95 6.63
N SER A 147 11.18 10.51 5.59
CA SER A 147 9.73 10.21 5.65
C SER A 147 9.37 9.14 6.68
N PHE A 148 10.29 8.21 6.97
CA PHE A 148 10.08 7.18 7.98
C PHE A 148 10.45 7.68 9.36
N GLN A 149 11.49 8.50 9.49
CA GLN A 149 11.91 9.02 10.80
C GLN A 149 10.76 9.72 11.53
N GLU A 150 10.07 10.65 10.86
CA GLU A 150 8.93 11.37 11.46
C GLU A 150 7.80 10.42 11.87
N LEU A 151 7.55 9.39 11.06
CA LEU A 151 6.56 8.37 11.35
C LEU A 151 6.95 7.54 12.58
N PHE A 152 8.21 7.09 12.67
CA PHE A 152 8.72 6.35 13.83
C PHE A 152 8.52 7.17 15.11
N GLU A 153 8.92 8.45 15.10
CA GLU A 153 8.81 9.36 16.24
C GLU A 153 7.35 9.57 16.64
N LEU A 154 6.46 9.82 15.66
CA LEU A 154 5.03 10.02 15.90
C LEU A 154 4.39 8.77 16.50
N VAL A 155 4.60 7.59 15.91
CA VAL A 155 4.00 6.34 16.37
C VAL A 155 4.52 5.95 17.76
N HIS A 156 5.81 6.13 18.04
CA HIS A 156 6.37 5.87 19.36
C HIS A 156 5.78 6.78 20.43
N ARG A 157 5.61 8.06 20.12
CA ARG A 157 4.99 9.03 21.03
C ARG A 157 3.54 8.68 21.31
N VAL A 158 2.75 8.42 20.27
CA VAL A 158 1.32 8.09 20.41
C VAL A 158 1.12 6.79 21.19
N LEU A 159 2.02 5.82 21.08
CA LEU A 159 1.90 4.56 21.82
C LEU A 159 2.57 4.56 23.20
N GLU A 160 3.05 5.70 23.69
CA GLU A 160 3.80 5.78 24.97
C GLU A 160 2.96 5.29 26.15
N ASP A 161 1.66 5.61 26.17
CA ASP A 161 0.72 5.19 27.21
C ASP A 161 -0.05 3.89 26.86
N GLN A 162 0.35 3.22 25.78
CA GLN A 162 -0.19 1.97 25.25
C GLN A 162 -1.64 2.04 24.74
N LYS A 163 -2.18 3.24 24.52
CA LYS A 163 -3.48 3.45 23.88
C LYS A 163 -3.37 4.56 22.85
N VAL A 164 -4.44 4.77 22.11
CA VAL A 164 -4.57 5.89 21.16
C VAL A 164 -5.86 6.59 21.54
N ASP A 165 -5.76 7.84 21.98
CA ASP A 165 -6.91 8.69 22.28
C ASP A 165 -7.38 9.50 21.06
N ASP A 166 -8.48 10.25 21.23
CA ASP A 166 -9.10 11.01 20.14
C ASP A 166 -8.18 12.10 19.57
N GLU A 167 -7.31 12.71 20.38
CA GLU A 167 -6.38 13.76 19.92
C GLU A 167 -5.19 13.15 19.19
N GLU A 168 -4.67 12.02 19.68
CA GLU A 168 -3.64 11.24 19.01
C GLU A 168 -4.12 10.66 17.68
N ALA A 169 -5.36 10.16 17.63
CA ALA A 169 -5.98 9.68 16.41
C ALA A 169 -6.11 10.82 15.38
N LYS A 170 -6.52 12.03 15.79
CA LYS A 170 -6.56 13.20 14.89
C LYS A 170 -5.18 13.58 14.37
N LEU A 171 -4.17 13.53 15.24
CA LEU A 171 -2.80 13.83 14.87
C LEU A 171 -2.26 12.84 13.82
N LEU A 172 -2.51 11.54 14.03
CA LEU A 172 -2.18 10.49 13.06
C LEU A 172 -2.93 10.68 11.75
N LYS A 173 -4.24 10.96 11.79
CA LYS A 173 -5.05 11.22 10.59
C LYS A 173 -4.48 12.38 9.78
N SER A 174 -4.15 13.50 10.43
CA SER A 174 -3.54 14.66 9.78
C SER A 174 -2.19 14.30 9.16
N PHE A 175 -1.32 13.64 9.92
CA PHE A 175 0.00 13.25 9.44
C PHE A 175 -0.09 12.33 8.22
N PHE A 176 -0.93 11.28 8.27
CA PHE A 176 -1.12 10.36 7.14
C PHE A 176 -1.68 11.07 5.91
N ALA A 177 -2.66 11.97 6.08
CA ALA A 177 -3.20 12.75 4.98
C ALA A 177 -2.15 13.69 4.35
N ASP A 178 -1.31 14.32 5.16
CA ASP A 178 -0.24 15.21 4.69
C ASP A 178 0.84 14.46 3.89
N GLN A 179 1.12 13.19 4.22
CA GLN A 179 2.05 12.34 3.45
C GLN A 179 1.50 11.88 2.10
N LEU A 180 0.17 11.94 1.91
CA LEU A 180 -0.50 11.53 0.67
C LEU A 180 -0.79 12.71 -0.29
N ALA A 181 -0.55 13.95 0.15
CA ALA A 181 -0.82 15.19 -0.59
C ALA A 181 0.32 15.61 -1.53
#